data_AF-A0A177AC75-F1
#
_entry.id   AF-A0A177AC75-F1
#
_cell.length_a   1.000
_cell.length_b   1.000
_cell.length_c   1.000
_cell.angle_alpha   90.00
_cell.angle_beta   90.00
_cell.angle_gamma   90.00
#
_symmetry.space_group_name_H-M   'P 1'
#
loop_
_entity.id
_entity.type
_entity.pdbx_description
1 polymer ?
#
loop_
_entity_poly.entity_id
_entity_poly.type
_entity_poly.pdbx_seq_one_letter_code
_entity_poly.pdbx_strand_id
1 'polypeptide(L)'
;MAPLDAFESTPIETLPSIASGVRIAYASQKTRPIAWRIQQLRKLYWGLVDLTPEFLEALKLDVGKSVYESQVTEIEWCKNDIVFVTKNLEKWAQDESPPDISLPNKFMSPVIRKQPLGAVLVIGCWNFPIQLSIGPFIGAIAAGCTAVLKPSEISPASAMVLKKLIGKLDSDCFAVANGGKDETTVLLNEKWDKIFYTGNSVVGTIIAKKAAETLTPIALELGGRNPAFVTRNTDLRLAARRLLWGKHINAGQVCISQNYTMVDADVADEFIKQLRIANKEYYPNGAKASPDFGRIVSDHHFARVKKMLDSTQGKIVIGGATDAADRFIEPTVVLVKDQNDSLITEESFGPLLPVLPVANLDEAIRIANEVHSTPLGLYAFGNKEEVNRILTATTSGGATIDDTLFHASIPTLAFGGVGDSGQGSYRGKASFDCFSHRRPITRTPGWMEKLLDIRYPPYSGKLQKMIATSAVKPNFDRQLRTKYGITDYLRAAFLLGGSGVTGGFTRWVLFVLIAAIAKKGIDSRGGLPDYLR
;
A
#
# COMPACT_ATOMS: atom_id res chain seq x y z
N MET A 1 -33.27 -13.37 -6.78
CA MET A 1 -32.65 -12.39 -5.88
C MET A 1 -33.51 -11.13 -5.91
N ALA A 2 -33.69 -10.40 -4.81
CA ALA A 2 -34.35 -9.11 -4.86
C ALA A 2 -33.50 -8.13 -5.70
N PRO A 3 -34.11 -7.20 -6.45
CA PRO A 3 -33.36 -6.19 -7.20
C PRO A 3 -32.53 -5.33 -6.25
N LEU A 4 -31.35 -4.89 -6.70
CA LEU A 4 -30.54 -3.94 -5.94
C LEU A 4 -31.25 -2.59 -5.84
N ASP A 5 -31.05 -1.90 -4.72
CA ASP A 5 -31.63 -0.58 -4.49
C ASP A 5 -31.06 0.42 -5.51
N ALA A 6 -31.92 1.32 -6.01
CA ALA A 6 -31.48 2.39 -6.89
C ALA A 6 -30.51 3.33 -6.16
N PHE A 7 -29.57 3.92 -6.91
CA PHE A 7 -28.63 4.88 -6.33
C PHE A 7 -29.35 6.10 -5.77
N GLU A 8 -29.02 6.44 -4.52
CA GLU A 8 -29.59 7.56 -3.79
C GLU A 8 -28.45 8.39 -3.20
N SER A 9 -28.32 9.64 -3.65
CA SER A 9 -27.45 10.63 -3.03
C SER A 9 -27.92 10.98 -1.63
N THR A 10 -26.98 11.20 -0.72
CA THR A 10 -27.27 11.76 0.60
C THR A 10 -27.63 13.24 0.44
N PRO A 11 -28.77 13.71 0.98
CA PRO A 11 -29.15 15.12 0.89
C PRO A 11 -28.06 16.03 1.47
N ILE A 12 -27.65 17.04 0.70
CA ILE A 12 -26.48 17.89 0.99
C ILE A 12 -26.60 18.54 2.38
N GLU A 13 -27.79 19.00 2.74
CA GLU A 13 -28.10 19.66 4.00
C GLU A 13 -27.90 18.75 5.23
N THR A 14 -27.87 17.43 5.05
CA THR A 14 -27.66 16.47 6.14
C THR A 14 -26.19 16.14 6.38
N LEU A 15 -25.30 16.39 5.41
CA LEU A 15 -23.88 16.02 5.49
C LEU A 15 -23.13 16.66 6.67
N PRO A 16 -23.33 17.95 7.00
CA PRO A 16 -22.72 18.55 8.20
C PRO A 16 -23.18 17.86 9.49
N SER A 17 -24.46 17.46 9.57
CA SER A 17 -25.00 16.73 10.72
C SER A 17 -24.38 15.34 10.85
N ILE A 18 -24.19 14.63 9.73
CA ILE A 18 -23.52 13.32 9.71
C ILE A 18 -22.07 13.46 10.20
N ALA A 19 -21.32 14.43 9.68
CA ALA A 19 -19.95 14.69 10.11
C ALA A 19 -19.87 15.08 11.59
N SER A 20 -20.81 15.90 12.07
CA SER A 20 -20.91 16.24 13.50
C SER A 20 -21.24 15.04 14.37
N GLY A 21 -22.15 14.16 13.93
CA GLY A 21 -22.55 12.95 14.66
C GLY A 21 -21.37 12.03 14.95
N VAL A 22 -20.56 11.71 13.93
CA VAL A 22 -19.39 10.84 14.12
C VAL A 22 -18.30 11.48 15.02
N ARG A 23 -18.16 12.82 15.02
CA ARG A 23 -17.27 13.54 15.94
C ARG A 23 -17.76 13.45 17.39
N ILE A 24 -19.06 13.64 17.62
CA ILE A 24 -19.68 13.49 18.95
C ILE A 24 -19.50 12.06 19.46
N ALA A 25 -19.76 11.06 18.60
CA ALA A 25 -19.57 9.66 18.94
C ALA A 25 -18.12 9.33 19.30
N TYR A 26 -17.12 9.88 18.57
CA TYR A 26 -15.71 9.73 18.96
C TYR A 26 -15.42 10.35 20.33
N ALA A 27 -15.91 11.56 20.60
CA ALA A 27 -15.69 12.26 21.86
C ALA A 27 -16.26 11.51 23.09
N SER A 28 -17.31 10.71 22.90
CA SER A 28 -17.87 9.81 23.93
C SER A 28 -16.90 8.72 24.43
N GLN A 29 -15.83 8.46 23.68
CA GLN A 29 -14.86 7.38 23.91
C GLN A 29 -15.41 5.96 23.75
N LYS A 30 -16.64 5.78 23.24
CA LYS A 30 -17.28 4.47 22.95
C LYS A 30 -16.37 3.54 22.15
N THR A 31 -15.56 4.08 21.23
CA THR A 31 -14.69 3.31 20.32
C THR A 31 -13.37 2.85 20.93
N ARG A 32 -13.04 3.29 22.16
CA ARG A 32 -11.72 3.01 22.77
C ARG A 32 -11.47 1.54 23.09
N PRO A 33 -12.41 0.78 23.70
CA PRO A 33 -12.16 -0.61 24.08
C PRO A 33 -11.85 -1.50 22.88
N ILE A 34 -10.78 -2.30 22.95
CA ILE A 34 -10.37 -3.21 21.86
C ILE A 34 -11.46 -4.25 21.56
N ALA A 35 -12.14 -4.75 22.59
CA ALA A 35 -13.25 -5.68 22.43
C ALA A 35 -14.39 -5.11 21.56
N TRP A 36 -14.71 -3.81 21.71
CA TRP A 36 -15.70 -3.14 20.87
C TRP A 36 -15.25 -3.08 19.41
N ARG A 37 -13.97 -2.71 19.17
CA ARG A 37 -13.42 -2.65 17.80
C ARG A 37 -13.45 -4.01 17.12
N ILE A 38 -13.06 -5.07 17.83
CA ILE A 38 -13.13 -6.46 17.34
C ILE A 38 -14.58 -6.85 17.01
N GLN A 39 -15.55 -6.43 17.83
CA GLN A 39 -16.96 -6.70 17.56
C GLN A 39 -17.43 -6.04 16.26
N GLN A 40 -17.07 -4.77 16.02
CA GLN A 40 -17.43 -4.07 14.78
C GLN A 40 -16.78 -4.71 13.55
N LEU A 41 -15.51 -5.11 13.65
CA LEU A 41 -14.81 -5.85 12.59
C LEU A 41 -15.48 -7.20 12.29
N ARG A 42 -15.95 -7.93 13.31
CA ARG A 42 -16.69 -9.19 13.11
C ARG A 42 -18.06 -8.95 12.47
N LYS A 43 -18.77 -7.88 12.84
CA LYS A 43 -20.02 -7.49 12.17
C LYS A 43 -19.77 -7.17 10.69
N LEU A 44 -18.69 -6.46 10.38
CA LEU A 44 -18.28 -6.16 9.01
C LEU A 44 -17.97 -7.44 8.22
N TYR A 45 -17.25 -8.40 8.81
CA TYR A 45 -16.98 -9.70 8.20
C TYR A 45 -18.27 -10.45 7.84
N TRP A 46 -19.20 -10.59 8.80
CA TRP A 46 -20.46 -11.28 8.55
C TRP A 46 -21.35 -10.52 7.58
N GLY A 47 -21.34 -9.18 7.62
CA GLY A 47 -22.01 -8.37 6.62
C GLY A 47 -21.50 -8.62 5.19
N LEU A 48 -20.19 -8.77 5.00
CA LEU A 48 -19.60 -9.14 3.70
C LEU A 48 -20.05 -10.54 3.26
N VAL A 49 -20.13 -11.50 4.19
CA VAL A 49 -20.64 -12.85 3.92
C VAL A 49 -22.11 -12.80 3.49
N ASP A 50 -22.97 -12.17 4.28
CA ASP A 50 -24.41 -12.10 4.04
C ASP A 50 -24.74 -11.41 2.70
N LEU A 51 -24.01 -10.32 2.39
CA LEU A 51 -24.25 -9.49 1.21
C LEU A 51 -23.43 -9.93 -0.01
N THR A 52 -22.69 -11.05 0.06
CA THR A 52 -21.91 -11.56 -1.07
C THR A 52 -22.73 -11.67 -2.37
N PRO A 53 -23.95 -12.23 -2.38
CA PRO A 53 -24.76 -12.29 -3.60
C PRO A 53 -25.08 -10.90 -4.19
N GLU A 54 -25.40 -9.91 -3.35
CA GLU A 54 -25.68 -8.54 -3.79
C GLU A 54 -24.41 -7.86 -4.32
N PHE A 55 -23.25 -8.10 -3.69
CA PHE A 55 -21.98 -7.56 -4.15
C PHE A 55 -21.55 -8.13 -5.52
N LEU A 56 -21.75 -9.44 -5.75
CA LEU A 56 -21.43 -10.06 -7.03
C LEU A 56 -22.29 -9.47 -8.16
N GLU A 57 -23.59 -9.25 -7.90
CA GLU A 57 -24.48 -8.60 -8.86
C GLU A 57 -24.09 -7.14 -9.10
N ALA A 58 -23.81 -6.38 -8.02
CA ALA A 58 -23.42 -4.98 -8.11
C ALA A 58 -22.13 -4.80 -8.95
N LEU A 59 -21.11 -5.63 -8.69
CA LEU A 59 -19.87 -5.61 -9.46
C LEU A 59 -20.07 -6.01 -10.91
N LYS A 60 -21.00 -6.93 -11.19
CA LYS A 60 -21.36 -7.29 -12.57
C LYS A 60 -22.00 -6.11 -13.30
N LEU A 61 -22.90 -5.38 -12.65
CA LEU A 61 -23.57 -4.20 -13.23
C LEU A 61 -22.61 -3.02 -13.43
N ASP A 62 -21.78 -2.72 -12.43
CA ASP A 62 -20.92 -1.53 -12.44
C ASP A 62 -19.69 -1.70 -13.36
N VAL A 63 -19.00 -2.85 -13.31
CA VAL A 63 -17.70 -3.06 -14.00
C VAL A 63 -17.65 -4.33 -14.85
N GLY A 64 -18.77 -5.05 -14.98
CA GLY A 64 -18.84 -6.26 -15.82
C GLY A 64 -18.03 -7.45 -15.28
N LYS A 65 -17.47 -7.34 -14.06
CA LYS A 65 -16.51 -8.27 -13.47
C LYS A 65 -17.11 -9.67 -13.28
N SER A 66 -16.30 -10.70 -13.46
CA SER A 66 -16.75 -12.09 -13.31
C SER A 66 -16.97 -12.45 -11.85
N VAL A 67 -17.71 -13.53 -11.59
CA VAL A 67 -17.95 -14.01 -10.21
C VAL A 67 -16.63 -14.36 -9.52
N TYR A 68 -15.74 -15.06 -10.22
CA TYR A 68 -14.44 -15.46 -9.67
C TYR A 68 -13.59 -14.24 -9.30
N GLU A 69 -13.43 -13.29 -10.22
CA GLU A 69 -12.61 -12.10 -9.98
C GLU A 69 -13.23 -11.25 -8.86
N SER A 70 -14.55 -11.03 -8.90
CA SER A 70 -15.27 -10.27 -7.86
C SER A 70 -15.08 -10.88 -6.48
N GLN A 71 -15.23 -12.21 -6.36
CA GLN A 71 -15.11 -12.87 -5.07
C GLN A 71 -13.69 -12.81 -4.52
N VAL A 72 -12.67 -13.08 -5.34
CA VAL A 72 -11.28 -13.14 -4.87
C VAL A 72 -10.69 -11.75 -4.62
N THR A 73 -10.92 -10.80 -5.52
CA THR A 73 -10.23 -9.49 -5.48
C THR A 73 -10.92 -8.50 -4.54
N GLU A 74 -12.23 -8.63 -4.31
CA GLU A 74 -13.00 -7.65 -3.54
C GLU A 74 -13.43 -8.21 -2.19
N ILE A 75 -14.14 -9.35 -2.20
CA ILE A 75 -14.86 -9.84 -1.03
C ILE A 75 -13.93 -10.65 -0.10
N GLU A 76 -13.31 -11.70 -0.62
CA GLU A 76 -12.40 -12.54 0.16
C GLU A 76 -11.15 -11.76 0.61
N TRP A 77 -10.70 -10.82 -0.21
CA TRP A 77 -9.61 -9.93 0.17
C TRP A 77 -9.95 -9.14 1.45
N CYS A 78 -11.13 -8.53 1.53
CA CYS A 78 -11.54 -7.77 2.73
C CYS A 78 -11.78 -8.69 3.93
N LYS A 79 -12.42 -9.85 3.70
CA LYS A 79 -12.65 -10.85 4.76
C LYS A 79 -11.33 -11.34 5.36
N ASN A 80 -10.35 -11.65 4.52
CA ASN A 80 -9.02 -12.08 4.97
C ASN A 80 -8.29 -10.98 5.75
N ASP A 81 -8.38 -9.72 5.31
CA ASP A 81 -7.78 -8.59 6.04
C ASP A 81 -8.45 -8.40 7.41
N ILE A 82 -9.78 -8.54 7.51
CA ILE A 82 -10.48 -8.50 8.80
C ILE A 82 -10.00 -9.61 9.74
N VAL A 83 -9.87 -10.85 9.26
CA VAL A 83 -9.35 -11.97 10.06
C VAL A 83 -7.92 -11.68 10.51
N PHE A 84 -7.07 -11.17 9.61
CA PHE A 84 -5.70 -10.81 9.93
C PHE A 84 -5.63 -9.69 10.98
N VAL A 85 -6.40 -8.62 10.83
CA VAL A 85 -6.46 -7.48 11.75
C VAL A 85 -6.99 -7.91 13.12
N THR A 86 -8.10 -8.63 13.19
CA THR A 86 -8.68 -9.08 14.46
C THR A 86 -7.75 -10.00 15.25
N LYS A 87 -6.97 -10.85 14.57
CA LYS A 87 -5.95 -11.70 15.20
C LYS A 87 -4.81 -10.91 15.84
N ASN A 88 -4.48 -9.73 15.32
CA ASN A 88 -3.29 -8.98 15.72
C ASN A 88 -3.58 -7.67 16.48
N LEU A 89 -4.83 -7.20 16.47
CA LEU A 89 -5.20 -5.87 16.96
C LEU A 89 -4.77 -5.61 18.42
N GLU A 90 -4.96 -6.58 19.32
CA GLU A 90 -4.53 -6.46 20.71
C GLU A 90 -3.03 -6.18 20.82
N LYS A 91 -2.21 -6.91 20.07
CA LYS A 91 -0.76 -6.71 20.02
C LYS A 91 -0.41 -5.34 19.46
N TRP A 92 -1.07 -4.90 18.40
CA TRP A 92 -0.78 -3.60 17.78
C TRP A 92 -1.16 -2.42 18.69
N ALA A 93 -2.22 -2.56 19.48
CA ALA A 93 -2.71 -1.51 20.37
C ALA A 93 -1.91 -1.35 21.67
N GLN A 94 -1.07 -2.31 22.05
CA GLN A 94 -0.24 -2.22 23.26
C GLN A 94 0.72 -1.02 23.21
N ASP A 95 1.03 -0.43 24.36
CA ASP A 95 2.08 0.59 24.45
C ASP A 95 3.44 0.00 24.01
N GLU A 96 4.19 0.76 23.22
CA GLU A 96 5.52 0.38 22.72
C GLU A 96 6.62 1.05 23.53
N SER A 97 7.74 0.35 23.76
CA SER A 97 8.97 0.99 24.22
C SER A 97 9.67 1.70 23.06
N PRO A 98 10.21 2.93 23.24
CA PRO A 98 11.02 3.57 22.21
C PRO A 98 12.26 2.72 21.85
N PRO A 99 12.59 2.56 20.56
CA PRO A 99 13.83 1.91 20.15
C PRO A 99 15.05 2.71 20.60
N ASP A 100 16.17 2.01 20.82
CA ASP A 100 17.50 2.59 21.08
C ASP A 100 17.59 3.57 22.27
N ILE A 101 16.69 3.44 23.24
CA ILE A 101 16.65 4.35 24.37
C ILE A 101 17.84 4.19 25.33
N SER A 102 18.50 5.31 25.61
CA SER A 102 19.62 5.36 26.55
C SER A 102 19.18 5.00 27.98
N LEU A 103 20.07 4.40 28.75
CA LEU A 103 19.79 3.99 30.13
C LEU A 103 19.27 5.14 31.01
N PRO A 104 19.85 6.37 30.96
CA PRO A 104 19.33 7.50 31.74
C PRO A 104 17.86 7.82 31.41
N ASN A 105 17.47 7.74 30.14
CA ASN A 105 16.11 8.03 29.71
C ASN A 105 15.10 6.95 30.12
N LYS A 106 15.54 5.70 30.36
CA LYS A 106 14.67 4.62 30.86
C LYS A 106 14.07 4.93 32.23
N PHE A 107 14.77 5.69 33.07
CA PHE A 107 14.25 6.12 34.38
C PHE A 107 13.03 7.05 34.26
N MET A 108 12.76 7.60 33.08
CA MET A 108 11.59 8.45 32.80
C MET A 108 10.35 7.65 32.37
N SER A 109 10.34 6.32 32.55
CA SER A 109 9.28 5.39 32.13
C SER A 109 8.67 5.71 30.75
N PRO A 110 9.50 5.86 29.70
CA PRO A 110 9.06 6.32 28.39
C PRO A 110 8.27 5.23 27.65
N VAL A 111 7.09 5.58 27.15
CA VAL A 111 6.24 4.69 26.33
C VAL A 111 5.68 5.44 25.13
N ILE A 112 5.37 4.71 24.06
CA ILE A 112 4.68 5.20 22.87
C ILE A 112 3.30 4.56 22.85
N ARG A 113 2.27 5.35 23.12
CA ARG A 113 0.87 4.92 23.08
C ARG A 113 0.26 5.18 21.72
N LYS A 114 -0.47 4.21 21.17
CA LYS A 114 -1.20 4.39 19.91
C LYS A 114 -2.64 4.79 20.21
N GLN A 115 -3.07 5.94 19.71
CA GLN A 115 -4.39 6.49 19.95
C GLN A 115 -5.10 6.71 18.60
N PRO A 116 -6.41 6.43 18.48
CA PRO A 116 -7.16 6.78 17.27
C PRO A 116 -7.05 8.27 16.96
N LEU A 117 -6.94 8.62 15.68
CA LEU A 117 -6.89 10.02 15.25
C LEU A 117 -8.19 10.78 15.59
N GLY A 118 -9.35 10.17 15.36
CA GLY A 118 -10.64 10.81 15.65
C GLY A 118 -11.76 10.39 14.69
N ALA A 119 -12.49 11.36 14.17
CA ALA A 119 -13.46 11.18 13.10
C ALA A 119 -12.76 11.29 11.73
N VAL A 120 -12.89 10.26 10.91
CA VAL A 120 -12.17 10.17 9.63
C VAL A 120 -13.12 10.08 8.44
N LEU A 121 -12.68 10.61 7.30
CA LEU A 121 -13.38 10.48 6.03
C LEU A 121 -12.62 9.50 5.14
N VAL A 122 -13.32 8.48 4.63
CA VAL A 122 -12.79 7.50 3.67
C VAL A 122 -13.54 7.68 2.36
N ILE A 123 -12.83 8.10 1.30
CA ILE A 123 -13.39 8.28 -0.04
C ILE A 123 -12.89 7.15 -0.94
N GLY A 124 -13.80 6.26 -1.32
CA GLY A 124 -13.53 5.08 -2.14
C GLY A 124 -13.46 5.40 -3.65
N CYS A 125 -12.86 4.50 -4.41
CA CYS A 125 -12.79 4.56 -5.88
C CYS A 125 -13.77 3.56 -6.51
N TRP A 126 -14.03 3.65 -7.81
CA TRP A 126 -15.00 2.84 -8.54
C TRP A 126 -14.46 1.53 -9.12
N ASN A 127 -13.14 1.40 -9.29
CA ASN A 127 -12.59 0.27 -10.04
C ASN A 127 -12.53 -1.03 -9.23
N PHE A 128 -12.29 -0.91 -7.92
CA PHE A 128 -12.54 -1.98 -6.95
C PHE A 128 -13.40 -1.41 -5.82
N PRO A 129 -14.72 -1.20 -6.08
CA PRO A 129 -15.54 -0.32 -5.28
C PRO A 129 -15.76 -0.83 -3.86
N ILE A 130 -15.65 -2.14 -3.63
CA ILE A 130 -15.75 -2.73 -2.29
C ILE A 130 -14.37 -2.70 -1.64
N GLN A 131 -13.34 -3.24 -2.30
CA GLN A 131 -12.00 -3.39 -1.74
C GLN A 131 -11.41 -2.04 -1.29
N LEU A 132 -11.51 -1.02 -2.14
CA LEU A 132 -10.91 0.30 -1.91
C LEU A 132 -11.73 1.17 -0.96
N SER A 133 -13.00 0.82 -0.75
CA SER A 133 -13.83 1.42 0.30
C SER A 133 -13.57 0.77 1.66
N ILE A 134 -13.62 -0.56 1.72
CA ILE A 134 -13.60 -1.31 2.96
C ILE A 134 -12.17 -1.53 3.50
N GLY A 135 -11.16 -1.68 2.65
CA GLY A 135 -9.76 -1.82 3.06
C GLY A 135 -9.27 -0.74 4.04
N PRO A 136 -9.34 0.55 3.70
CA PRO A 136 -9.03 1.63 4.64
C PRO A 136 -10.03 1.70 5.82
N PHE A 137 -11.31 1.41 5.60
CA PHE A 137 -12.33 1.43 6.65
C PHE A 137 -12.06 0.41 7.77
N ILE A 138 -11.56 -0.79 7.43
CA ILE A 138 -11.06 -1.78 8.39
C ILE A 138 -9.98 -1.17 9.29
N GLY A 139 -9.04 -0.42 8.70
CA GLY A 139 -8.00 0.32 9.42
C GLY A 139 -8.55 1.34 10.42
N ALA A 140 -9.53 2.14 9.98
CA ALA A 140 -10.17 3.15 10.82
C ALA A 140 -10.86 2.50 12.04
N ILE A 141 -11.63 1.42 11.83
CA ILE A 141 -12.27 0.67 12.92
C ILE A 141 -11.22 0.09 13.88
N ALA A 142 -10.16 -0.53 13.33
CA ALA A 142 -9.09 -1.14 14.11
C ALA A 142 -8.36 -0.11 14.99
N ALA A 143 -8.05 1.06 14.43
CA ALA A 143 -7.42 2.16 15.18
C ALA A 143 -8.34 2.75 16.26
N GLY A 144 -9.66 2.55 16.14
CA GLY A 144 -10.69 3.06 17.06
C GLY A 144 -11.26 4.42 16.65
N CYS A 145 -11.19 4.76 15.36
CA CYS A 145 -11.80 5.96 14.80
C CYS A 145 -13.31 5.77 14.62
N THR A 146 -14.04 6.88 14.58
CA THR A 146 -15.36 6.93 13.92
C THR A 146 -15.13 7.33 12.46
N ALA A 147 -16.04 6.98 11.55
CA ALA A 147 -15.78 7.18 10.14
C ALA A 147 -17.03 7.45 9.29
N VAL A 148 -16.88 8.30 8.28
CA VAL A 148 -17.82 8.40 7.15
C VAL A 148 -17.17 7.77 5.93
N LEU A 149 -17.89 6.84 5.30
CA LEU A 149 -17.53 6.29 3.99
C LEU A 149 -18.25 7.08 2.90
N LYS A 150 -17.49 7.55 1.90
CA LYS A 150 -18.01 8.14 0.66
C LYS A 150 -17.67 7.18 -0.51
N PRO A 151 -18.58 6.28 -0.90
CA PRO A 151 -18.40 5.43 -2.07
C PRO A 151 -18.38 6.27 -3.36
N SER A 152 -17.83 5.69 -4.44
CA SER A 152 -17.86 6.33 -5.76
C SER A 152 -19.24 6.22 -6.40
N GLU A 153 -19.78 7.34 -6.87
CA GLU A 153 -21.00 7.45 -7.66
C GLU A 153 -20.90 6.78 -9.04
N ILE A 154 -19.68 6.49 -9.50
CA ILE A 154 -19.42 5.79 -10.77
C ILE A 154 -19.69 4.28 -10.65
N SER A 155 -19.74 3.74 -9.43
CA SER A 155 -20.16 2.36 -9.13
C SER A 155 -21.44 2.36 -8.28
N PRO A 156 -22.57 2.83 -8.84
CA PRO A 156 -23.79 3.12 -8.09
C PRO A 156 -24.38 1.89 -7.41
N ALA A 157 -24.36 0.72 -8.05
CA ALA A 157 -24.92 -0.50 -7.45
C ALA A 157 -24.08 -0.90 -6.22
N SER A 158 -22.75 -0.86 -6.36
CA SER A 158 -21.82 -1.18 -5.26
C SER A 158 -21.95 -0.21 -4.10
N ALA A 159 -22.15 1.09 -4.37
CA ALA A 159 -22.38 2.11 -3.35
C ALA A 159 -23.61 1.81 -2.48
N MET A 160 -24.69 1.31 -3.07
CA MET A 160 -25.91 0.96 -2.32
C MET A 160 -25.74 -0.30 -1.47
N VAL A 161 -25.01 -1.32 -1.96
CA VAL A 161 -24.70 -2.49 -1.13
C VAL A 161 -23.75 -2.12 0.01
N LEU A 162 -22.79 -1.19 -0.22
CA LEU A 162 -21.95 -0.65 0.85
C LEU A 162 -22.75 0.13 1.90
N LYS A 163 -23.78 0.90 1.51
CA LYS A 163 -24.71 1.55 2.44
C LYS A 163 -25.39 0.53 3.36
N LYS A 164 -25.89 -0.58 2.81
CA LYS A 164 -26.46 -1.70 3.59
C LYS A 164 -25.43 -2.34 4.52
N LEU A 165 -24.20 -2.56 4.04
CA LEU A 165 -23.11 -3.16 4.82
C LEU A 165 -22.74 -2.30 6.04
N ILE A 166 -22.50 -1.00 5.85
CA ILE A 166 -22.15 -0.09 6.93
C ILE A 166 -23.33 0.09 7.90
N GLY A 167 -24.57 0.00 7.42
CA GLY A 167 -25.77 -0.03 8.27
C GLY A 167 -25.86 -1.20 9.25
N LYS A 168 -25.07 -2.27 9.08
CA LYS A 168 -24.96 -3.38 10.05
C LYS A 168 -24.02 -3.05 11.23
N LEU A 169 -23.27 -1.95 11.17
CA LEU A 169 -22.34 -1.50 12.20
C LEU A 169 -23.03 -0.57 13.20
N ASP A 170 -22.25 -0.01 14.14
CA ASP A 170 -22.72 1.01 15.08
C ASP A 170 -23.02 2.34 14.36
N SER A 171 -24.30 2.67 14.20
CA SER A 171 -24.79 3.82 13.42
C SER A 171 -24.40 5.19 14.00
N ASP A 172 -24.04 5.26 15.29
CA ASP A 172 -23.53 6.50 15.87
C ASP A 172 -22.08 6.77 15.41
N CYS A 173 -21.32 5.71 15.19
CA CYS A 173 -19.88 5.76 14.92
C CYS A 173 -19.57 5.74 13.41
N PHE A 174 -20.45 5.17 12.59
CA PHE A 174 -20.20 4.90 11.18
C PHE A 174 -21.38 5.30 10.32
N ALA A 175 -21.11 6.01 9.23
CA ALA A 175 -22.13 6.42 8.28
C ALA A 175 -21.63 6.31 6.83
N VAL A 176 -22.57 6.33 5.89
CA VAL A 176 -22.30 6.42 4.45
C VAL A 176 -22.88 7.73 3.93
N ALA A 177 -22.07 8.45 3.16
CA ALA A 177 -22.49 9.63 2.42
C ALA A 177 -22.35 9.33 0.92
N ASN A 178 -23.45 9.04 0.26
CA ASN A 178 -23.48 8.85 -1.19
C ASN A 178 -23.62 10.20 -1.90
N GLY A 179 -23.07 10.30 -3.10
CA GLY A 179 -23.19 11.49 -3.91
C GLY A 179 -21.99 11.71 -4.81
N GLY A 180 -22.06 12.75 -5.64
CA GLY A 180 -21.04 13.11 -6.58
C GLY A 180 -20.06 14.15 -6.04
N LYS A 181 -19.65 15.05 -6.94
CA LYS A 181 -18.76 16.18 -6.66
C LYS A 181 -19.32 17.10 -5.58
N ASP A 182 -20.63 17.38 -5.59
CA ASP A 182 -21.23 18.40 -4.73
C ASP A 182 -21.26 17.93 -3.27
N GLU A 183 -21.71 16.70 -3.02
CA GLU A 183 -21.69 16.07 -1.69
C GLU A 183 -20.26 15.89 -1.18
N THR A 184 -19.33 15.49 -2.05
CA THR A 184 -17.91 15.38 -1.70
C THR A 184 -17.34 16.74 -1.29
N THR A 185 -17.71 17.82 -1.98
CA THR A 185 -17.25 19.18 -1.68
C THR A 185 -17.75 19.64 -0.30
N VAL A 186 -19.01 19.33 0.03
CA VAL A 186 -19.59 19.64 1.35
C VAL A 186 -18.85 18.88 2.46
N LEU A 187 -18.62 17.57 2.27
CA LEU A 187 -17.83 16.77 3.21
C LEU A 187 -16.41 17.32 3.40
N LEU A 188 -15.75 17.78 2.33
CA LEU A 188 -14.40 18.32 2.42
C LEU A 188 -14.32 19.69 3.12
N ASN A 189 -15.45 20.39 3.29
CA ASN A 189 -15.50 21.62 4.09
C ASN A 189 -15.67 21.34 5.59
N GLU A 190 -15.97 20.10 5.98
CA GLU A 190 -16.06 19.70 7.39
C GLU A 190 -14.68 19.43 8.01
N LYS A 191 -14.58 19.57 9.34
CA LYS A 191 -13.36 19.20 10.06
C LYS A 191 -13.26 17.68 10.23
N TRP A 192 -12.17 17.11 9.69
CA TRP A 192 -11.78 15.71 9.88
C TRP A 192 -10.44 15.59 10.60
N ASP A 193 -10.24 14.47 11.29
CA ASP A 193 -8.97 14.10 11.93
C ASP A 193 -8.05 13.31 10.97
N LYS A 194 -8.61 12.77 9.88
CA LYS A 194 -7.89 12.18 8.75
C LYS A 194 -8.81 12.13 7.53
N ILE A 195 -8.28 12.37 6.33
CA ILE A 195 -8.94 12.04 5.06
C ILE A 195 -8.13 10.95 4.36
N PHE A 196 -8.76 9.83 4.02
CA PHE A 196 -8.22 8.79 3.18
C PHE A 196 -8.92 8.84 1.82
N TYR A 197 -8.16 8.91 0.73
CA TYR A 197 -8.70 8.99 -0.61
C TYR A 197 -7.97 8.05 -1.56
N THR A 198 -8.73 7.30 -2.35
CA THR A 198 -8.22 6.57 -3.50
C THR A 198 -8.82 7.11 -4.79
N GLY A 199 -7.98 7.43 -5.77
CA GLY A 199 -8.44 7.87 -7.10
C GLY A 199 -7.35 8.56 -7.92
N ASN A 200 -7.66 9.65 -8.62
CA ASN A 200 -6.69 10.35 -9.48
C ASN A 200 -6.01 11.54 -8.78
N SER A 201 -4.86 11.96 -9.31
CA SER A 201 -4.02 13.05 -8.77
C SER A 201 -4.67 14.43 -8.85
N VAL A 202 -5.56 14.68 -9.81
CA VAL A 202 -6.29 15.95 -9.93
C VAL A 202 -7.19 16.16 -8.70
N VAL A 203 -8.01 15.16 -8.37
CA VAL A 203 -8.87 15.20 -7.19
C VAL A 203 -8.06 15.07 -5.89
N GLY A 204 -7.00 14.25 -5.89
CA GLY A 204 -6.06 14.18 -4.76
C GLY A 204 -5.46 15.55 -4.40
N THR A 205 -5.11 16.35 -5.41
CA THR A 205 -4.63 17.72 -5.23
C THR A 205 -5.70 18.64 -4.65
N ILE A 206 -6.97 18.51 -5.09
CA ILE A 206 -8.10 19.26 -4.53
C ILE A 206 -8.29 18.93 -3.05
N ILE A 207 -8.25 17.64 -2.70
CA ILE A 207 -8.36 17.17 -1.32
C ILE A 207 -7.20 17.68 -0.48
N ALA A 208 -5.97 17.63 -0.99
CA ALA A 208 -4.80 18.14 -0.27
C ALA A 208 -4.91 19.65 0.03
N LYS A 209 -5.36 20.44 -0.95
CA LYS A 209 -5.61 21.89 -0.76
C LYS A 209 -6.68 22.13 0.32
N LYS A 210 -7.79 21.38 0.27
CA LYS A 210 -8.87 21.50 1.26
C LYS A 210 -8.44 21.07 2.65
N ALA A 211 -7.74 19.95 2.77
CA ALA A 211 -7.24 19.44 4.05
C ALA A 211 -6.25 20.40 4.73
N ALA A 212 -5.51 21.21 3.95
CA ALA A 212 -4.61 22.22 4.48
C ALA A 212 -5.36 23.35 5.22
N GLU A 213 -6.60 23.69 4.82
CA GLU A 213 -7.43 24.72 5.48
C GLU A 213 -7.69 24.36 6.97
N THR A 214 -7.72 23.07 7.30
CA THR A 214 -8.00 22.56 8.64
C THR A 214 -6.81 21.83 9.28
N LEU A 215 -5.63 21.82 8.65
CA LEU A 215 -4.46 21.03 9.04
C LEU A 215 -4.78 19.54 9.24
N THR A 216 -5.65 19.00 8.39
CA THR A 216 -6.06 17.60 8.45
C THR A 216 -5.02 16.73 7.74
N PRO A 217 -4.46 15.71 8.40
CA PRO A 217 -3.55 14.78 7.73
C PRO A 217 -4.33 13.96 6.68
N ILE A 218 -3.67 13.64 5.58
CA ILE A 218 -4.27 12.87 4.48
C ILE A 218 -3.51 11.58 4.21
N ALA A 219 -4.15 10.64 3.55
CA ALA A 219 -3.52 9.52 2.86
C ALA A 219 -4.13 9.49 1.44
N LEU A 220 -3.27 9.59 0.43
CA LEU A 220 -3.66 9.68 -0.96
C LEU A 220 -3.09 8.46 -1.68
N GLU A 221 -3.97 7.57 -2.13
CA GLU A 221 -3.66 6.42 -2.98
C GLU A 221 -4.03 6.79 -4.42
N LEU A 222 -3.05 7.23 -5.21
CA LEU A 222 -3.30 7.77 -6.56
C LEU A 222 -2.97 6.73 -7.64
N GLY A 223 -2.89 7.17 -8.89
CA GLY A 223 -2.53 6.32 -10.04
C GLY A 223 -1.08 6.51 -10.47
N GLY A 224 -0.76 6.02 -11.65
CA GLY A 224 0.54 6.26 -12.25
C GLY A 224 0.73 5.59 -13.60
N ARG A 225 1.78 5.99 -14.32
CA ARG A 225 2.23 5.29 -15.52
C ARG A 225 3.27 4.24 -15.14
N ASN A 226 2.79 3.06 -14.77
CA ASN A 226 3.61 1.99 -14.20
C ASN A 226 4.45 1.27 -15.29
N PRO A 227 5.78 1.25 -15.19
CA PRO A 227 6.63 0.56 -16.16
C PRO A 227 6.70 -0.95 -15.89
N ALA A 228 6.76 -1.73 -16.96
CA ALA A 228 7.28 -3.10 -16.95
C ALA A 228 8.58 -3.18 -17.77
N PHE A 229 9.57 -3.90 -17.25
CA PHE A 229 10.86 -4.17 -17.88
C PHE A 229 10.95 -5.66 -18.21
N VAL A 230 11.24 -6.00 -19.46
CA VAL A 230 11.43 -7.38 -19.92
C VAL A 230 12.76 -7.47 -20.66
N THR A 231 13.77 -8.02 -19.99
CA THR A 231 15.11 -8.21 -20.58
C THR A 231 15.19 -9.52 -21.36
N ARG A 232 16.18 -9.66 -22.24
CA ARG A 232 16.44 -10.92 -22.96
C ARG A 232 16.81 -12.10 -22.05
N ASN A 233 17.14 -11.83 -20.79
CA ASN A 233 17.57 -12.83 -19.81
C ASN A 233 16.41 -13.40 -18.98
N THR A 234 15.15 -13.12 -19.35
CA THR A 234 13.96 -13.67 -18.69
C THR A 234 13.29 -14.78 -19.48
N ASP A 235 12.40 -15.55 -18.83
CA ASP A 235 11.47 -16.43 -19.51
C ASP A 235 10.34 -15.59 -20.14
N LEU A 236 10.45 -15.32 -21.44
CA LEU A 236 9.49 -14.50 -22.19
C LEU A 236 8.07 -15.07 -22.17
N ARG A 237 7.92 -16.40 -22.10
CA ARG A 237 6.60 -17.03 -22.00
C ARG A 237 5.98 -16.73 -20.64
N LEU A 238 6.76 -16.85 -19.56
CA LEU A 238 6.31 -16.54 -18.21
C LEU A 238 5.96 -15.05 -18.06
N ALA A 239 6.84 -14.17 -18.55
CA ALA A 239 6.64 -12.72 -18.53
C ALA A 239 5.37 -12.33 -19.29
N ALA A 240 5.18 -12.86 -20.51
CA ALA A 240 4.00 -12.58 -21.33
C ALA A 240 2.71 -12.99 -20.62
N ARG A 241 2.66 -14.20 -20.03
CA ARG A 241 1.47 -14.68 -19.30
C ARG A 241 1.14 -13.76 -18.13
N ARG A 242 2.12 -13.46 -17.27
CA ARG A 242 1.91 -12.71 -16.02
C ARG A 242 1.54 -11.26 -16.28
N LEU A 243 2.25 -10.59 -17.20
CA LEU A 243 1.93 -9.22 -17.60
C LEU A 243 0.55 -9.16 -18.26
N LEU A 244 0.23 -10.08 -19.17
CA LEU A 244 -1.07 -10.09 -19.84
C LEU A 244 -2.22 -10.31 -18.84
N TRP A 245 -2.08 -11.25 -17.90
CA TRP A 245 -3.05 -11.44 -16.82
C TRP A 245 -3.25 -10.17 -15.98
N GLY A 246 -2.16 -9.54 -15.52
CA GLY A 246 -2.21 -8.29 -14.76
C GLY A 246 -2.82 -7.12 -15.53
N LYS A 247 -2.82 -7.18 -16.87
CA LYS A 247 -3.49 -6.19 -17.73
C LYS A 247 -4.97 -6.48 -17.94
N HIS A 248 -5.38 -7.74 -17.87
CA HIS A 248 -6.75 -8.15 -18.20
C HIS A 248 -7.67 -8.12 -17.00
N ILE A 249 -7.14 -8.30 -15.78
CA ILE A 249 -7.92 -8.18 -14.56
C ILE A 249 -8.66 -6.84 -14.54
N ASN A 250 -9.97 -6.88 -14.27
CA ASN A 250 -10.86 -5.73 -14.31
C ASN A 250 -10.80 -4.91 -15.62
N ALA A 251 -10.51 -5.58 -16.75
CA ALA A 251 -10.25 -4.94 -18.04
C ALA A 251 -9.15 -3.86 -17.98
N GLY A 252 -8.12 -4.05 -17.16
CA GLY A 252 -6.97 -3.13 -17.03
C GLY A 252 -7.24 -1.87 -16.22
N GLN A 253 -8.41 -1.77 -15.58
CA GLN A 253 -8.80 -0.65 -14.72
C GLN A 253 -8.22 -0.83 -13.31
N VAL A 254 -6.89 -0.83 -13.20
CA VAL A 254 -6.16 -1.01 -11.93
C VAL A 254 -5.03 0.01 -11.84
N CYS A 255 -4.94 0.75 -10.73
CA CYS A 255 -3.93 1.80 -10.52
C CYS A 255 -2.49 1.29 -10.53
N ILE A 256 -2.29 0.02 -10.22
CA ILE A 256 -0.99 -0.66 -10.29
C ILE A 256 -0.79 -1.44 -11.58
N SER A 257 -1.80 -1.61 -12.46
CA SER A 257 -1.57 -2.33 -13.73
C SER A 257 -0.45 -1.67 -14.52
N GLN A 258 0.39 -2.46 -15.19
CA GLN A 258 1.42 -1.88 -16.03
C GLN A 258 0.79 -1.05 -17.16
N ASN A 259 1.31 0.15 -17.33
CA ASN A 259 0.87 1.08 -18.36
C ASN A 259 1.58 0.82 -19.67
N TYR A 260 2.87 0.49 -19.62
CA TYR A 260 3.69 0.18 -20.78
C TYR A 260 4.77 -0.83 -20.43
N THR A 261 5.22 -1.58 -21.44
CA THR A 261 6.23 -2.62 -21.29
C THR A 261 7.42 -2.30 -22.19
N MET A 262 8.57 -2.05 -21.58
CA MET A 262 9.84 -1.90 -22.28
C MET A 262 10.48 -3.28 -22.41
N VAL A 263 10.84 -3.64 -23.65
CA VAL A 263 11.38 -4.95 -23.98
C VAL A 263 12.69 -4.78 -24.73
N ASP A 264 13.71 -5.56 -24.40
CA ASP A 264 14.94 -5.60 -25.20
C ASP A 264 14.60 -5.84 -26.69
N ALA A 265 15.14 -5.00 -27.57
CA ALA A 265 14.69 -4.94 -28.96
C ALA A 265 14.88 -6.26 -29.73
N ASP A 266 15.89 -7.07 -29.39
CA ASP A 266 16.18 -8.36 -30.02
C ASP A 266 15.20 -9.48 -29.63
N VAL A 267 14.41 -9.29 -28.56
CA VAL A 267 13.42 -10.28 -28.09
C VAL A 267 11.97 -9.80 -28.17
N ALA A 268 11.73 -8.57 -28.65
CA ALA A 268 10.39 -7.98 -28.73
C ALA A 268 9.39 -8.80 -29.57
N ASP A 269 9.81 -9.32 -30.72
CA ASP A 269 8.94 -10.12 -31.60
C ASP A 269 8.55 -11.47 -30.96
N GLU A 270 9.49 -12.14 -30.29
CA GLU A 270 9.20 -13.38 -29.57
C GLU A 270 8.29 -13.11 -28.37
N PHE A 271 8.50 -12.02 -27.64
CA PHE A 271 7.61 -11.62 -26.54
C PHE A 271 6.17 -11.37 -27.03
N ILE A 272 5.99 -10.64 -28.15
CA ILE A 272 4.67 -10.42 -28.77
C ILE A 272 4.02 -11.75 -29.18
N LYS A 273 4.81 -12.69 -29.71
CA LYS A 273 4.32 -14.03 -30.04
C LYS A 273 3.84 -14.77 -28.79
N GLN A 274 4.56 -14.69 -27.67
CA GLN A 274 4.14 -15.28 -26.40
C GLN A 274 2.88 -14.61 -25.83
N LEU A 275 2.73 -13.28 -25.96
CA LEU A 275 1.49 -12.58 -25.60
C LEU A 275 0.30 -13.09 -26.43
N ARG A 276 0.50 -13.34 -27.73
CA ARG A 276 -0.55 -13.90 -28.60
C ARG A 276 -0.97 -15.30 -28.17
N ILE A 277 -0.01 -16.14 -27.77
CA ILE A 277 -0.28 -17.49 -27.25
C ILE A 277 -1.09 -17.40 -25.95
N ALA A 278 -0.64 -16.58 -25.00
CA ALA A 278 -1.33 -16.39 -23.72
C ALA A 278 -2.76 -15.83 -23.91
N ASN A 279 -2.96 -14.87 -24.81
CA ASN A 279 -4.28 -14.31 -25.08
C ASN A 279 -5.25 -15.37 -25.63
N LYS A 280 -4.79 -16.24 -26.53
CA LYS A 280 -5.58 -17.36 -27.07
C LYS A 280 -5.89 -18.42 -26.02
N GLU A 281 -4.99 -18.64 -25.06
CA GLU A 281 -5.23 -19.54 -23.93
C GLU A 281 -6.30 -18.97 -22.98
N TYR A 282 -6.25 -17.67 -22.69
CA TYR A 282 -7.24 -17.03 -21.81
C TYR A 282 -8.62 -16.92 -22.46
N TYR A 283 -8.66 -16.62 -23.76
CA TYR A 283 -9.89 -16.36 -24.49
C TYR A 283 -9.93 -17.13 -25.82
N PRO A 284 -10.07 -18.47 -25.79
CA PRO A 284 -10.05 -19.30 -27.01
C PRO A 284 -11.17 -18.94 -27.99
N ASN A 285 -12.29 -18.40 -27.49
CA ASN A 285 -13.45 -17.95 -28.27
C ASN A 285 -13.55 -16.40 -28.34
N GLY A 286 -12.48 -15.68 -28.01
CA GLY A 286 -12.45 -14.22 -27.97
C GLY A 286 -12.95 -13.63 -26.64
N ALA A 287 -12.38 -12.48 -26.23
CA ALA A 287 -12.63 -11.87 -24.92
C ALA A 287 -14.06 -11.32 -24.78
N LYS A 288 -14.69 -10.88 -25.88
CA LYS A 288 -16.06 -10.33 -25.86
C LYS A 288 -17.09 -11.33 -25.35
N ALA A 289 -16.96 -12.59 -25.80
CA ALA A 289 -17.85 -13.69 -25.43
C ALA A 289 -17.45 -14.36 -24.10
N SER A 290 -16.30 -14.00 -23.52
CA SER A 290 -15.83 -14.60 -22.27
C SER A 290 -16.60 -14.03 -21.07
N PRO A 291 -17.09 -14.89 -20.15
CA PRO A 291 -17.66 -14.43 -18.88
C PRO A 291 -16.59 -13.86 -17.93
N ASP A 292 -15.32 -14.10 -18.21
CA ASP A 292 -14.17 -13.75 -17.36
C ASP A 292 -13.51 -12.41 -17.70
N PHE A 293 -14.04 -11.67 -18.68
CA PHE A 293 -13.51 -10.36 -19.06
C PHE A 293 -14.49 -9.23 -18.66
N GLY A 294 -13.99 -8.24 -17.93
CA GLY A 294 -14.77 -7.08 -17.47
C GLY A 294 -15.23 -6.15 -18.58
N ARG A 295 -15.85 -5.03 -18.20
CA ARG A 295 -16.24 -3.93 -19.10
C ARG A 295 -15.69 -2.61 -18.60
N ILE A 296 -15.55 -1.65 -19.51
CA ILE A 296 -15.19 -0.29 -19.11
C ILE A 296 -16.36 0.31 -18.32
N VAL A 297 -16.06 0.93 -17.19
CA VAL A 297 -17.06 1.29 -16.17
C VAL A 297 -18.16 2.23 -16.68
N SER A 298 -17.88 3.10 -17.65
CA SER A 298 -18.85 4.05 -18.20
C SER A 298 -18.51 4.46 -19.63
N ASP A 299 -19.49 5.08 -20.31
CA ASP A 299 -19.33 5.57 -21.68
C ASP A 299 -18.25 6.66 -21.78
N HIS A 300 -18.14 7.52 -20.76
CA HIS A 300 -17.08 8.52 -20.65
C HIS A 300 -15.68 7.86 -20.61
N HIS A 301 -15.51 6.85 -19.75
CA HIS A 301 -14.24 6.13 -19.64
C HIS A 301 -13.94 5.32 -20.92
N PHE A 302 -14.96 4.72 -21.54
CA PHE A 302 -14.83 4.04 -22.82
C PHE A 302 -14.34 4.98 -23.92
N ALA A 303 -14.98 6.14 -24.08
CA ALA A 303 -14.61 7.14 -25.08
C ALA A 303 -13.17 7.64 -24.89
N ARG A 304 -12.74 7.84 -23.64
CA ARG A 304 -11.36 8.23 -23.32
C ARG A 304 -10.35 7.16 -23.74
N VAL A 305 -10.54 5.91 -23.34
CA VAL A 305 -9.62 4.81 -23.67
C VAL A 305 -9.61 4.56 -25.18
N LYS A 306 -10.77 4.62 -25.85
CA LYS A 306 -10.85 4.52 -27.30
C LYS A 306 -10.09 5.66 -27.99
N LYS A 307 -10.25 6.91 -27.52
CA LYS A 307 -9.50 8.06 -28.07
C LYS A 307 -7.98 7.86 -27.94
N MET A 308 -7.50 7.33 -26.81
CA MET A 308 -6.08 7.01 -26.65
C MET A 308 -5.61 5.99 -27.69
N LEU A 309 -6.39 4.92 -27.91
CA LEU A 309 -6.12 3.91 -28.92
C LEU A 309 -6.18 4.46 -30.36
N ASP A 310 -7.15 5.32 -30.66
CA ASP A 310 -7.28 5.94 -31.99
C ASP A 310 -6.13 6.94 -32.27
N SER A 311 -5.54 7.54 -31.23
CA SER A 311 -4.48 8.55 -31.35
C SER A 311 -3.07 7.97 -31.43
N THR A 312 -2.90 6.69 -31.10
CA THR A 312 -1.58 6.04 -31.11
C THR A 312 -1.00 6.03 -32.53
N GLN A 313 0.32 6.23 -32.62
CA GLN A 313 1.07 6.00 -33.86
C GLN A 313 1.67 4.59 -33.89
N GLY A 314 1.43 3.79 -32.85
CA GLY A 314 1.82 2.41 -32.75
C GLY A 314 1.05 1.48 -33.69
N LYS A 315 1.60 0.28 -33.89
CA LYS A 315 0.97 -0.78 -34.68
C LYS A 315 0.22 -1.73 -33.75
N ILE A 316 -1.09 -1.87 -33.92
CA ILE A 316 -1.87 -2.92 -33.23
C ILE A 316 -1.39 -4.29 -33.75
N VAL A 317 -0.93 -5.16 -32.83
CA VAL A 317 -0.40 -6.50 -33.15
C VAL A 317 -1.26 -7.64 -32.60
N ILE A 318 -2.15 -7.34 -31.65
CA ILE A 318 -3.19 -8.21 -31.07
C ILE A 318 -4.40 -7.33 -30.74
N GLY A 319 -5.61 -7.78 -31.10
CA GLY A 319 -6.87 -7.15 -30.71
C GLY A 319 -7.20 -5.85 -31.45
N GLY A 320 -7.79 -4.88 -30.74
CA GLY A 320 -8.18 -3.57 -31.25
C GLY A 320 -9.68 -3.40 -31.52
N ALA A 321 -10.49 -4.45 -31.40
CA ALA A 321 -11.94 -4.31 -31.56
C ALA A 321 -12.56 -3.55 -30.37
N THR A 322 -13.60 -2.77 -30.66
CA THR A 322 -14.37 -2.04 -29.64
C THR A 322 -15.87 -2.16 -29.90
N ASP A 323 -16.66 -2.09 -28.84
CA ASP A 323 -18.13 -2.00 -28.89
C ASP A 323 -18.62 -1.03 -27.82
N ALA A 324 -19.14 0.12 -28.25
CA ALA A 324 -19.61 1.16 -27.36
C ALA A 324 -20.87 0.75 -26.59
N ALA A 325 -21.76 -0.05 -27.19
CA ALA A 325 -23.02 -0.44 -26.56
C ALA A 325 -22.81 -1.36 -25.35
N ASP A 326 -21.75 -2.17 -25.41
CA ASP A 326 -21.33 -3.08 -24.33
C ASP A 326 -20.16 -2.49 -23.50
N ARG A 327 -19.69 -1.26 -23.80
CA ARG A 327 -18.47 -0.67 -23.22
C ARG A 327 -17.27 -1.63 -23.26
N PHE A 328 -17.17 -2.40 -24.34
CA PHE A 328 -16.16 -3.44 -24.52
C PHE A 328 -14.98 -2.90 -25.33
N ILE A 329 -13.77 -3.06 -24.79
CA ILE A 329 -12.52 -2.85 -25.53
C ILE A 329 -11.75 -4.16 -25.45
N GLU A 330 -11.41 -4.73 -26.60
CA GLU A 330 -10.68 -5.99 -26.68
C GLU A 330 -9.28 -5.85 -26.04
N PRO A 331 -8.76 -6.89 -25.37
CA PRO A 331 -7.34 -7.02 -25.08
C PRO A 331 -6.45 -6.62 -26.26
N THR A 332 -5.79 -5.48 -26.13
CA THR A 332 -5.07 -4.87 -27.26
C THR A 332 -3.60 -4.73 -26.94
N VAL A 333 -2.74 -5.32 -27.77
CA VAL A 333 -1.29 -5.14 -27.71
C VAL A 333 -0.87 -4.25 -28.85
N VAL A 334 -0.15 -3.17 -28.54
CA VAL A 334 0.28 -2.16 -29.50
C VAL A 334 1.81 -2.09 -29.48
N LEU A 335 2.45 -2.35 -30.62
CA LEU A 335 3.88 -2.13 -30.79
C LEU A 335 4.11 -0.63 -31.05
N VAL A 336 4.66 0.07 -30.06
CA VAL A 336 4.97 1.51 -30.12
C VAL A 336 6.47 1.71 -30.38
N LYS A 337 6.82 2.83 -30.99
CA LYS A 337 8.22 3.17 -31.36
C LYS A 337 8.75 4.42 -30.66
N ASP A 338 7.86 5.24 -30.10
CA ASP A 338 8.19 6.53 -29.50
C ASP A 338 7.66 6.54 -28.07
N GLN A 339 8.49 6.98 -27.12
CA GLN A 339 8.11 7.15 -25.71
C GLN A 339 7.03 8.22 -25.51
N ASN A 340 6.83 9.10 -26.50
CA ASN A 340 5.82 10.16 -26.47
C ASN A 340 4.45 9.72 -27.01
N ASP A 341 4.27 8.44 -27.36
CA ASP A 341 2.97 7.91 -27.81
C ASP A 341 1.88 8.11 -26.74
N SER A 342 0.63 8.30 -27.18
CA SER A 342 -0.54 8.49 -26.29
C SER A 342 -0.70 7.34 -25.29
N LEU A 343 -0.29 6.13 -25.67
CA LEU A 343 -0.40 4.95 -24.80
C LEU A 343 0.66 4.88 -23.69
N ILE A 344 1.72 5.68 -23.79
CA ILE A 344 2.79 5.77 -22.76
C ILE A 344 2.60 7.00 -21.88
N THR A 345 2.28 8.14 -22.48
CA THR A 345 2.27 9.45 -21.81
C THR A 345 1.06 9.66 -20.90
N GLU A 346 -0.04 8.93 -21.13
CA GLU A 346 -1.27 8.97 -20.34
C GLU A 346 -1.50 7.67 -19.55
N GLU A 347 -2.21 7.76 -18.42
CA GLU A 347 -2.63 6.57 -17.68
C GLU A 347 -3.76 5.83 -18.43
N SER A 348 -3.43 4.69 -19.05
CA SER A 348 -4.39 3.93 -19.87
C SER A 348 -5.64 3.51 -19.10
N PHE A 349 -5.48 2.92 -17.91
CA PHE A 349 -6.58 2.44 -17.08
C PHE A 349 -7.65 1.66 -17.87
N GLY A 350 -7.16 0.77 -18.74
CA GLY A 350 -7.91 0.00 -19.71
C GLY A 350 -7.04 -1.12 -20.30
N PRO A 351 -7.58 -1.98 -21.17
CA PRO A 351 -6.93 -3.22 -21.60
C PRO A 351 -5.94 -3.01 -22.75
N LEU A 352 -5.17 -1.92 -22.70
CA LEU A 352 -4.18 -1.54 -23.71
C LEU A 352 -2.75 -1.79 -23.21
N LEU A 353 -2.04 -2.74 -23.81
CA LEU A 353 -0.65 -3.11 -23.47
C LEU A 353 0.30 -2.61 -24.56
N PRO A 354 0.85 -1.40 -24.44
CA PRO A 354 1.89 -0.92 -25.35
C PRO A 354 3.23 -1.61 -25.04
N VAL A 355 3.88 -2.10 -26.09
CA VAL A 355 5.21 -2.72 -26.07
C VAL A 355 6.18 -1.78 -26.77
N LEU A 356 7.17 -1.27 -26.04
CA LEU A 356 8.21 -0.38 -26.51
C LEU A 356 9.55 -1.14 -26.57
N PRO A 357 10.06 -1.50 -27.76
CA PRO A 357 11.41 -2.01 -27.91
C PRO A 357 12.45 -0.96 -27.48
N VAL A 358 13.40 -1.36 -26.65
CA VAL A 358 14.51 -0.52 -26.17
C VAL A 358 15.85 -1.18 -26.50
N ALA A 359 16.89 -0.38 -26.72
CA ALA A 359 18.21 -0.87 -27.08
C ALA A 359 18.88 -1.64 -25.93
N ASN A 360 18.63 -1.23 -24.70
CA ASN A 360 19.22 -1.82 -23.49
C ASN A 360 18.52 -1.32 -22.21
N LEU A 361 18.96 -1.87 -21.08
CA LEU A 361 18.45 -1.55 -19.75
C LEU A 361 18.65 -0.07 -19.34
N ASP A 362 19.73 0.58 -19.77
CA ASP A 362 20.03 1.98 -19.42
C ASP A 362 19.00 2.92 -20.03
N GLU A 363 18.66 2.67 -21.30
CA GLU A 363 17.59 3.36 -21.99
C GLU A 363 16.24 3.12 -21.29
N ALA A 364 15.92 1.87 -20.95
CA ALA A 364 14.68 1.55 -20.26
C ALA A 364 14.53 2.30 -18.92
N ILE A 365 15.60 2.35 -18.12
CA ILE A 365 15.61 3.06 -16.83
C ILE A 365 15.45 4.57 -17.05
N ARG A 366 16.12 5.14 -18.05
CA ARG A 366 15.97 6.55 -18.40
C ARG A 366 14.53 6.87 -18.78
N ILE A 367 13.94 6.09 -19.68
CA ILE A 367 12.54 6.24 -20.13
C ILE A 367 11.59 6.14 -18.94
N ALA A 368 11.77 5.15 -18.05
CA ALA A 368 10.94 5.01 -16.86
C ALA A 368 10.91 6.28 -16.02
N ASN A 369 12.10 6.81 -15.70
CA ASN A 369 12.25 8.01 -14.88
C ASN A 369 11.71 9.29 -15.58
N GLU A 370 11.79 9.37 -16.91
CA GLU A 370 11.24 10.48 -17.71
C GLU A 370 9.72 10.45 -17.83
N VAL A 371 9.14 9.28 -18.12
CA VAL A 371 7.68 9.10 -18.28
C VAL A 371 6.96 9.34 -16.96
N HIS A 372 7.48 8.78 -15.88
CA HIS A 372 6.95 9.00 -14.54
C HIS A 372 8.02 8.65 -13.50
N SER A 373 8.50 9.64 -12.76
CA SER A 373 9.58 9.43 -11.79
C SER A 373 9.16 8.69 -10.51
N THR A 374 7.86 8.66 -10.20
CA THR A 374 7.31 8.06 -8.98
C THR A 374 5.99 7.31 -9.20
N PRO A 375 5.94 6.31 -10.12
CA PRO A 375 4.75 5.49 -10.37
C PRO A 375 4.34 4.69 -9.14
N LEU A 376 3.09 4.24 -9.12
CA LEU A 376 2.58 3.45 -8.01
C LEU A 376 3.19 2.03 -8.00
N GLY A 377 3.31 1.42 -9.19
CA GLY A 377 3.85 0.08 -9.38
C GLY A 377 5.01 0.05 -10.35
N LEU A 378 5.86 -0.96 -10.21
CA LEU A 378 6.96 -1.28 -11.11
C LEU A 378 7.10 -2.80 -11.25
N TYR A 379 7.39 -3.27 -12.47
CA TYR A 379 7.49 -4.70 -12.77
C TYR A 379 8.78 -5.03 -13.50
N ALA A 380 9.60 -5.92 -12.95
CA ALA A 380 10.90 -6.27 -13.54
C ALA A 380 11.00 -7.77 -13.82
N PHE A 381 11.32 -8.10 -15.07
CA PHE A 381 11.57 -9.46 -15.57
C PHE A 381 12.97 -9.50 -16.17
N GLY A 382 13.90 -10.20 -15.53
CA GLY A 382 15.31 -10.27 -15.92
C GLY A 382 16.15 -11.06 -14.93
N ASN A 383 17.47 -11.04 -15.09
CA ASN A 383 18.36 -11.66 -14.12
C ASN A 383 18.50 -10.81 -12.84
N LYS A 384 19.14 -11.36 -11.82
CA LYS A 384 19.25 -10.71 -10.49
C LYS A 384 19.99 -9.38 -10.54
N GLU A 385 21.03 -9.27 -11.34
CA GLU A 385 21.85 -8.06 -11.49
C GLU A 385 21.05 -6.94 -12.15
N GLU A 386 20.31 -7.26 -13.21
CA GLU A 386 19.42 -6.33 -13.92
C GLU A 386 18.31 -5.82 -13.01
N VAL A 387 17.62 -6.73 -12.31
CA VAL A 387 16.54 -6.38 -11.37
C VAL A 387 17.03 -5.48 -10.25
N ASN A 388 18.19 -5.79 -9.65
CA ASN A 388 18.78 -4.93 -8.61
C ASN A 388 19.10 -3.55 -9.14
N ARG A 389 19.59 -3.46 -10.38
CA ARG A 389 19.90 -2.18 -11.01
C ARG A 389 18.63 -1.36 -11.27
N ILE A 390 17.56 -1.97 -11.76
CA ILE A 390 16.24 -1.33 -11.94
C ILE A 390 15.77 -0.75 -10.60
N LEU A 391 15.73 -1.58 -9.55
CA LEU A 391 15.26 -1.16 -8.23
C LEU A 391 16.14 -0.07 -7.58
N THR A 392 17.44 -0.07 -7.87
CA THR A 392 18.37 0.96 -7.35
C THR A 392 18.22 2.29 -8.08
N ALA A 393 17.89 2.26 -9.38
CA ALA A 393 17.90 3.43 -10.25
C ALA A 393 16.51 4.03 -10.53
N THR A 394 15.46 3.48 -9.93
CA THR A 394 14.07 3.95 -10.07
C THR A 394 13.41 4.09 -8.71
N THR A 395 12.27 4.79 -8.65
CA THR A 395 11.45 4.95 -7.44
C THR A 395 10.01 4.62 -7.77
N SER A 396 9.34 3.84 -6.92
CA SER A 396 7.91 3.52 -7.05
C SER A 396 7.27 3.28 -5.69
N GLY A 397 5.93 3.29 -5.63
CA GLY A 397 5.20 2.92 -4.42
C GLY A 397 5.46 1.47 -4.00
N GLY A 398 5.47 0.55 -4.96
CA GLY A 398 5.93 -0.82 -4.77
C GLY A 398 6.46 -1.45 -6.07
N ALA A 399 7.04 -2.63 -5.95
CA ALA A 399 7.59 -3.37 -7.08
C ALA A 399 7.32 -4.88 -6.96
N THR A 400 7.05 -5.53 -8.07
CA THR A 400 6.98 -7.01 -8.16
C THR A 400 7.98 -7.50 -9.20
N ILE A 401 8.81 -8.47 -8.78
CA ILE A 401 9.81 -9.11 -9.64
C ILE A 401 9.20 -10.39 -10.19
N ASP A 402 9.40 -10.61 -11.49
CA ASP A 402 8.91 -11.74 -12.26
C ASP A 402 7.39 -11.95 -12.20
N ASP A 403 6.61 -11.00 -11.72
CA ASP A 403 5.14 -11.09 -11.67
C ASP A 403 4.51 -9.68 -11.63
N THR A 404 3.17 -9.62 -11.49
CA THR A 404 2.41 -8.38 -11.35
C THR A 404 1.60 -8.36 -10.05
N LEU A 405 1.19 -7.17 -9.60
CA LEU A 405 0.23 -6.92 -8.50
C LEU A 405 0.60 -7.41 -7.08
N PHE A 406 1.47 -8.40 -6.91
CA PHE A 406 1.64 -9.13 -5.64
C PHE A 406 2.18 -8.30 -4.48
N HIS A 407 2.97 -7.25 -4.74
CA HIS A 407 3.44 -6.37 -3.68
C HIS A 407 2.29 -5.66 -2.94
N ALA A 408 1.15 -5.46 -3.61
CA ALA A 408 -0.05 -4.84 -3.05
C ALA A 408 -1.01 -5.86 -2.40
N SER A 409 -0.88 -7.16 -2.72
CA SER A 409 -1.78 -8.20 -2.21
C SER A 409 -1.37 -8.75 -0.84
N ILE A 410 -0.11 -8.61 -0.44
CA ILE A 410 0.41 -9.15 0.83
C ILE A 410 0.07 -8.19 1.99
N PRO A 411 -0.75 -8.60 2.98
CA PRO A 411 -1.26 -7.70 4.02
C PRO A 411 -0.19 -7.19 5.01
N THR A 412 1.00 -7.80 5.02
CA THR A 412 2.13 -7.37 5.85
C THR A 412 3.04 -6.37 5.16
N LEU A 413 2.85 -6.09 3.87
CA LEU A 413 3.54 -5.02 3.17
C LEU A 413 2.67 -3.77 3.21
N ALA A 414 3.26 -2.65 3.61
CA ALA A 414 2.58 -1.35 3.52
C ALA A 414 2.43 -0.99 2.04
N PHE A 415 1.21 -0.77 1.60
CA PHE A 415 0.91 -0.36 0.23
C PHE A 415 0.55 1.13 0.23
N GLY A 416 1.20 1.89 -0.65
CA GLY A 416 1.05 3.33 -0.77
C GLY A 416 1.90 3.89 -1.91
N GLY A 417 1.52 5.05 -2.42
CA GLY A 417 2.31 5.80 -3.40
C GLY A 417 3.44 6.63 -2.77
N VAL A 418 4.25 7.22 -3.65
CA VAL A 418 5.27 8.21 -3.32
C VAL A 418 5.23 9.30 -4.37
N GLY A 419 5.43 10.57 -3.98
CA GLY A 419 5.35 11.69 -4.93
C GLY A 419 3.98 11.81 -5.58
N ASP A 420 3.94 11.79 -6.91
CA ASP A 420 2.70 12.03 -7.67
C ASP A 420 1.74 10.83 -7.66
N SER A 421 2.24 9.62 -7.32
CA SER A 421 1.40 8.44 -7.12
C SER A 421 0.75 8.38 -5.74
N GLY A 422 1.10 9.28 -4.81
CA GLY A 422 0.43 9.36 -3.52
C GLY A 422 1.33 9.65 -2.34
N GLN A 423 0.71 9.64 -1.16
CA GLN A 423 1.41 9.77 0.12
C GLN A 423 0.66 9.06 1.24
N GLY A 424 1.42 8.51 2.19
CA GLY A 424 0.90 7.59 3.19
C GLY A 424 0.84 6.17 2.66
N SER A 425 0.47 5.24 3.54
CA SER A 425 0.32 3.84 3.17
C SER A 425 -0.65 3.15 4.12
N TYR A 426 -1.20 2.02 3.69
CA TYR A 426 -2.13 1.21 4.46
C TYR A 426 -1.87 -0.28 4.19
N ARG A 427 -2.85 -1.13 4.56
CA ARG A 427 -2.84 -2.61 4.66
C ARG A 427 -2.41 -3.13 6.02
N GLY A 428 -3.14 -4.12 6.55
CA GLY A 428 -2.82 -4.79 7.80
C GLY A 428 -2.43 -3.83 8.92
N LYS A 429 -1.20 -3.96 9.44
CA LYS A 429 -0.69 -3.08 10.48
C LYS A 429 -0.50 -1.63 10.01
N ALA A 430 -0.10 -1.42 8.75
CA ALA A 430 0.05 -0.07 8.20
C ALA A 430 -1.29 0.67 8.15
N SER A 431 -2.41 -0.02 7.89
CA SER A 431 -3.75 0.56 8.06
C SER A 431 -3.99 1.02 9.51
N PHE A 432 -3.70 0.18 10.51
CA PHE A 432 -3.84 0.57 11.92
C PHE A 432 -2.98 1.80 12.26
N ASP A 433 -1.73 1.83 11.79
CA ASP A 433 -0.82 2.95 12.01
C ASP A 433 -1.27 4.22 11.28
N CYS A 434 -1.79 4.11 10.05
CA CYS A 434 -2.29 5.23 9.24
C CYS A 434 -3.41 6.03 9.93
N PHE A 435 -4.23 5.34 10.73
CA PHE A 435 -5.34 5.93 11.49
C PHE A 435 -5.04 6.11 12.99
N SER A 436 -3.77 5.96 13.39
CA SER A 436 -3.33 6.11 14.79
C SER A 436 -2.30 7.22 14.97
N HIS A 437 -2.44 8.03 16.01
CA HIS A 437 -1.39 8.87 16.52
C HIS A 437 -0.49 8.09 17.50
N ARG A 438 0.83 8.16 17.28
CA ARG A 438 1.84 7.59 18.19
C ARG A 438 2.26 8.65 19.22
N ARG A 439 1.62 8.62 20.39
CA ARG A 439 1.85 9.58 21.48
C ARG A 439 3.02 9.15 22.36
N PRO A 440 4.15 9.88 22.38
CA PRO A 440 5.19 9.66 23.38
C PRO A 440 4.71 10.14 24.76
N ILE A 441 4.96 9.32 25.78
CA ILE A 441 4.61 9.61 27.18
C ILE A 441 5.84 9.32 28.02
N THR A 442 6.20 10.26 28.88
CA THR A 442 7.21 10.07 29.91
C THR A 442 6.61 10.41 31.27
N ARG A 443 7.18 9.83 32.31
CA ARG A 443 6.92 10.20 33.70
C ARG A 443 8.26 10.58 34.30
N THR A 444 8.35 11.74 34.94
CA THR A 444 9.54 12.11 35.73
C THR A 444 9.29 11.73 37.19
N PRO A 445 9.89 10.64 37.69
CA PRO A 445 9.80 10.29 39.10
C PRO A 445 10.34 11.38 40.03
N GLY A 446 9.63 11.64 41.13
CA GLY A 446 10.03 12.64 42.13
C GLY A 446 11.36 12.32 42.83
N TRP A 447 11.77 11.05 42.90
CA TRP A 447 13.07 10.66 43.48
C TRP A 447 14.27 11.19 42.66
N MET A 448 14.06 11.60 41.41
CA MET A 448 15.11 12.20 40.58
C MET A 448 15.29 13.70 40.79
N GLU A 449 14.49 14.37 41.62
CA GLU A 449 14.50 15.83 41.74
C GLU A 449 15.89 16.39 42.06
N LYS A 450 16.61 15.73 42.98
CA LYS A 450 17.99 16.12 43.33
C LYS A 450 18.97 15.96 42.17
N LEU A 451 18.79 14.96 41.31
CA LEU A 451 19.60 14.78 40.09
C LEU A 451 19.25 15.85 39.04
N LEU A 452 17.98 16.27 39.00
CA LEU A 452 17.48 17.27 38.08
C LEU A 452 17.83 18.70 38.50
N ASP A 453 18.24 18.95 39.74
CA ASP A 453 18.60 20.28 40.25
C ASP A 453 19.59 21.05 39.36
N ILE A 454 20.47 20.32 38.67
CA ILE A 454 21.43 20.90 37.73
C ILE A 454 20.77 21.68 36.57
N ARG A 455 19.52 21.38 36.23
CA ARG A 455 18.75 22.03 35.16
C ARG A 455 18.02 23.30 35.62
N TYR A 456 17.94 23.55 36.93
CA TYR A 456 17.18 24.68 37.47
C TYR A 456 18.07 25.91 37.70
N PRO A 457 17.53 27.12 37.51
CA PRO A 457 18.17 28.36 37.95
C PRO A 457 18.42 28.38 39.47
N PRO A 458 19.43 29.14 39.94
CA PRO A 458 20.40 29.89 39.16
C PRO A 458 21.45 28.97 38.50
N TYR A 459 21.88 29.31 37.27
CA TYR A 459 22.79 28.48 36.47
C TYR A 459 24.28 28.68 36.77
N SER A 460 24.62 29.64 37.63
CA SER A 460 26.00 29.93 37.99
C SER A 460 26.69 28.67 38.52
N GLY A 461 27.84 28.33 37.94
CA GLY A 461 28.62 27.13 38.29
C GLY A 461 28.07 25.78 37.78
N LYS A 462 26.88 25.73 37.15
CA LYS A 462 26.27 24.46 36.69
C LYS A 462 26.67 24.04 35.26
N LEU A 463 27.11 24.98 34.42
CA LEU A 463 27.31 24.78 32.97
C LEU A 463 28.27 23.63 32.62
N GLN A 464 29.51 23.65 33.14
CA GLN A 464 30.51 22.62 32.79
C GLN A 464 30.08 21.23 33.24
N LYS A 465 29.44 21.12 34.41
CA LYS A 465 28.89 19.87 34.92
C LYS A 465 27.74 19.36 34.04
N MET A 466 26.87 20.24 33.57
CA MET A 466 25.77 19.89 32.67
C MET A 466 26.30 19.43 31.30
N ILE A 467 27.29 20.11 30.73
CA ILE A 467 27.94 19.68 29.48
C ILE A 467 28.58 18.31 29.67
N ALA A 468 29.33 18.10 30.76
CA ALA A 468 29.99 16.83 31.02
C ALA A 468 29.03 15.64 31.14
N THR A 469 27.79 15.85 31.62
CA THR A 469 26.79 14.79 31.79
C THR A 469 25.82 14.63 30.62
N SER A 470 25.67 15.64 29.76
CA SER A 470 24.72 15.64 28.63
C SER A 470 25.37 15.54 27.25
N ALA A 471 26.62 16.00 27.09
CA ALA A 471 27.29 15.99 25.80
C ALA A 471 27.71 14.57 25.41
N VAL A 472 27.25 14.12 24.24
CA VAL A 472 27.71 12.88 23.63
C VAL A 472 29.01 13.15 22.88
N LYS A 473 30.04 12.35 23.15
CA LYS A 473 31.30 12.43 22.39
C LYS A 473 31.10 11.78 21.01
N PRO A 474 31.47 12.45 19.92
CA PRO A 474 31.40 11.82 18.60
C PRO A 474 32.36 10.65 18.53
N ASN A 475 31.94 9.58 17.85
CA ASN A 475 32.82 8.46 17.49
C ASN A 475 33.58 8.74 16.19
N PHE A 476 33.83 10.01 15.85
CA PHE A 476 34.55 10.42 14.66
C PHE A 476 35.49 11.59 14.96
N ASP A 477 36.58 11.71 14.19
CA ASP A 477 37.50 12.83 14.26
C ASP A 477 37.14 13.97 13.30
N ARG A 478 37.95 15.05 13.34
CA ARG A 478 37.76 16.21 12.45
C ARG A 478 38.01 15.88 10.98
N GLN A 479 38.63 14.74 10.68
CA GLN A 479 38.84 14.20 9.35
C GLN A 479 37.74 13.19 8.96
N LEU A 480 36.64 13.13 9.72
CA LEU A 480 35.48 12.24 9.51
C LEU A 480 35.82 10.75 9.61
N ARG A 481 36.96 10.40 10.21
CA ARG A 481 37.34 8.99 10.42
C ARG A 481 36.67 8.48 11.70
N THR A 482 36.02 7.33 11.59
CA THR A 482 35.43 6.63 12.74
C THR A 482 36.52 6.23 13.73
N LYS A 483 36.37 6.64 14.98
CA LYS A 483 37.18 6.25 16.12
C LYS A 483 36.49 5.10 16.83
N TYR A 484 37.10 3.93 16.80
CA TYR A 484 36.65 2.79 17.58
C TYR A 484 37.35 2.80 18.94
N GLY A 485 36.55 2.87 20.00
CA GLY A 485 37.04 2.74 21.37
C GLY A 485 37.13 1.28 21.80
N ILE A 486 37.82 1.01 22.91
CA ILE A 486 37.93 -0.34 23.48
C ILE A 486 36.54 -0.96 23.75
N THR A 487 35.55 -0.13 24.10
CA THR A 487 34.15 -0.54 24.30
C THR A 487 33.46 -0.97 23.01
N ASP A 488 33.84 -0.42 21.86
CA ASP A 488 33.31 -0.83 20.56
C ASP A 488 33.89 -2.17 20.14
N TYR A 489 35.18 -2.41 20.39
CA TYR A 489 35.80 -3.71 20.21
C TYR A 489 35.22 -4.78 21.16
N LEU A 490 35.02 -4.44 22.43
CA LEU A 490 34.38 -5.33 23.40
C LEU A 490 32.92 -5.61 23.04
N ARG A 491 32.16 -4.62 22.57
CA ARG A 491 30.80 -4.82 22.06
C ARG A 491 30.78 -5.69 20.82
N ALA A 492 31.68 -5.45 19.87
CA ALA A 492 31.80 -6.27 18.66
C ALA A 492 32.13 -7.73 18.99
N ALA A 493 33.07 -7.96 19.93
CA ALA A 493 33.42 -9.29 20.42
C ALA A 493 32.26 -9.95 21.18
N PHE A 494 31.56 -9.21 22.02
CA PHE A 494 30.43 -9.74 22.80
C PHE A 494 29.19 -10.02 21.93
N LEU A 495 28.93 -9.17 20.94
CA LEU A 495 27.78 -9.32 20.05
C LEU A 495 28.06 -10.25 18.86
N LEU A 496 29.32 -10.60 18.58
CA LEU A 496 29.74 -11.39 17.42
C LEU A 496 29.12 -10.87 16.12
N GLY A 497 29.07 -9.53 15.95
CA GLY A 497 28.44 -8.86 14.80
C GLY A 497 26.90 -8.91 14.76
N GLY A 498 26.23 -9.23 15.87
CA GLY A 498 24.77 -9.15 16.00
C GLY A 498 24.30 -7.73 16.36
N SER A 499 23.10 -7.35 15.91
CA SER A 499 22.52 -6.02 16.17
C SER A 499 21.94 -5.85 17.58
N GLY A 500 21.94 -6.88 18.42
CA GLY A 500 21.39 -6.83 19.77
C GLY A 500 21.89 -7.96 20.68
N VAL A 501 21.72 -7.77 22.00
CA VAL A 501 22.23 -8.67 23.05
C VAL A 501 21.70 -10.09 22.87
N THR A 502 20.42 -10.25 22.52
CA THR A 502 19.81 -11.56 22.26
C THR A 502 20.48 -12.28 21.08
N GLY A 503 20.74 -11.57 19.98
CA GLY A 503 21.43 -12.13 18.82
C GLY A 503 22.90 -12.48 19.10
N GLY A 504 23.58 -11.66 19.89
CA GLY A 504 24.94 -11.94 20.38
C GLY A 504 25.00 -13.19 21.25
N PHE A 505 24.06 -13.32 22.20
CA PHE A 505 23.95 -14.50 23.06
C PHE A 505 23.70 -15.78 22.26
N THR A 506 22.76 -15.76 21.30
CA THR A 506 22.50 -16.92 20.43
C THR A 506 23.75 -17.35 19.65
N ARG A 507 24.54 -16.39 19.15
CA ARG A 507 25.79 -16.69 18.43
C ARG A 507 26.87 -17.26 19.34
N TRP A 508 27.00 -16.76 20.57
CA TRP A 508 27.91 -17.34 21.56
C TRP A 508 27.55 -18.78 21.90
N VAL A 509 26.26 -19.08 22.09
CA VAL A 509 25.79 -20.46 22.30
C VAL A 509 26.15 -21.36 21.12
N LEU A 510 25.95 -20.88 19.88
CA LEU A 510 26.29 -21.62 18.67
C LEU A 510 27.80 -21.86 18.55
N PHE A 511 28.62 -20.84 18.84
CA PHE A 511 30.07 -20.92 18.82
C PHE A 511 30.59 -21.94 19.83
N VAL A 512 30.08 -21.91 21.07
CA VAL A 512 30.44 -22.87 22.12
C VAL A 512 30.03 -24.29 21.72
N LEU A 513 28.85 -24.48 21.12
CA LEU A 513 28.39 -25.78 20.61
C LEU A 513 29.31 -26.32 19.51
N ILE A 514 29.67 -25.50 18.52
CA ILE A 514 30.59 -25.88 17.43
C ILE A 514 31.96 -26.23 18.00
N ALA A 515 32.49 -25.42 18.92
CA ALA A 515 33.76 -25.67 19.58
C ALA A 515 33.74 -26.98 20.40
N ALA A 516 32.64 -27.28 21.09
CA ALA A 516 32.48 -28.53 21.84
C ALA A 516 32.43 -29.77 20.92
N ILE A 517 31.73 -29.67 19.78
CA ILE A 517 31.68 -30.74 18.76
C ILE A 517 33.07 -30.95 18.13
N ALA A 518 33.75 -29.86 17.76
CA ALA A 518 35.10 -29.92 17.21
C ALA A 518 36.09 -30.54 18.21
N LYS A 519 36.03 -30.14 19.48
CA LYS A 519 36.85 -30.74 20.55
C LYS A 519 36.59 -32.24 20.69
N LYS A 520 35.33 -32.67 20.73
CA LYS A 520 34.98 -34.10 20.80
C LYS A 520 35.49 -34.87 19.58
N GLY A 521 35.45 -34.26 18.39
CA GLY A 521 36.02 -34.82 17.17
C GLY A 521 37.56 -34.94 17.22
N ILE A 522 38.24 -33.93 17.73
CA ILE A 522 39.69 -33.90 17.93
C ILE A 522 40.12 -34.95 18.96
N ASP A 523 39.43 -35.01 20.10
CA ASP A 523 39.70 -35.98 21.17
C ASP A 523 39.48 -37.42 20.69
N SER A 524 38.48 -37.67 19.83
CA SER A 524 38.26 -38.98 19.20
C SER A 524 39.33 -39.38 18.16
N ARG A 525 40.15 -38.43 17.69
CA ARG A 525 41.19 -38.64 16.66
C ARG A 525 42.63 -38.58 17.21
N GLY A 526 42.81 -38.61 18.53
CA GLY A 526 44.14 -38.62 19.16
C GLY A 526 44.74 -37.23 19.41
N GLY A 527 43.92 -36.17 19.40
CA GLY A 527 44.34 -34.81 19.72
C GLY A 527 44.58 -33.91 18.50
N LEU A 528 44.96 -32.66 18.75
CA LEU A 528 45.25 -31.68 17.70
C LEU A 528 46.48 -32.14 16.87
N PRO A 529 46.43 -32.02 15.53
CA PRO A 529 47.60 -32.21 14.68
C PRO A 529 48.77 -31.33 15.14
N ASP A 530 50.02 -31.81 14.98
CA ASP A 530 51.21 -31.11 15.50
C ASP A 530 51.42 -29.70 14.92
N TYR A 531 50.80 -29.35 13.79
CA TYR A 531 50.84 -28.00 13.22
C TYR A 531 49.82 -27.02 13.86
N LEU A 532 48.93 -27.52 14.72
CA LEU A 532 47.92 -26.73 15.46
C LEU A 532 48.17 -26.68 16.97
N ARG A 533 49.19 -27.40 17.47
CA ARG A 533 49.71 -27.23 18.85
C ARG A 533 50.71 -26.08 18.85
#